data_AF-A0A0B2C1B3-F1
#
_entry.id   AF-A0A0B2C1B3-F1
#
_cell.length_a   1.000
_cell.length_b   1.000
_cell.length_c   1.000
_cell.angle_alpha   90.00
_cell.angle_beta   90.00
_cell.angle_gamma   90.00
#
_symmetry.space_group_name_H-M   'P 1'
#
loop_
_entity.id
_entity.type
_entity.pdbx_description
1 polymer ?
#
loop_
_entity_poly.entity_id
_entity_poly.type
_entity_poly.pdbx_seq_one_letter_code
_entity_poly.pdbx_strand_id
1 'polypeptide(L)' 'MREKPTLRIPFGVLLLLGGLALYAGLVLQLAPWIGQQPVWLQTAIYLVLGIAWLLPLRRFLIWMETGRWS' A
#
# COMPACT_ATOMS: atom_id res chain seq x y z
N MET A 1 -8.70 -5.97 -27.43
CA MET A 1 -9.03 -4.68 -26.79
C MET A 1 -10.25 -4.91 -25.90
N ARG A 2 -10.30 -4.43 -24.66
CA ARG A 2 -11.45 -4.69 -23.76
C ARG A 2 -12.66 -3.87 -24.25
N GLU A 3 -13.75 -4.55 -24.60
CA GLU A 3 -14.93 -3.97 -25.29
C GLU A 3 -15.96 -3.29 -24.37
N LYS A 4 -15.82 -3.35 -23.04
CA LYS A 4 -16.77 -2.74 -22.10
C LYS A 4 -16.08 -1.99 -20.96
N PRO A 5 -16.47 -0.73 -20.68
CA PRO A 5 -15.93 0.02 -19.56
C PRO A 5 -16.39 -0.60 -18.23
N THR A 6 -15.42 -0.99 -17.40
CA THR A 6 -15.67 -1.47 -16.03
C THR A 6 -15.18 -0.44 -15.02
N LEU A 7 -16.11 0.11 -14.23
CA LEU A 7 -15.85 1.06 -13.13
C LEU A 7 -14.90 0.52 -12.04
N ARG A 8 -14.69 -0.80 -12.02
CA ARG A 8 -13.81 -1.50 -11.07
C ARG A 8 -12.37 -1.02 -11.09
N ILE A 9 -11.84 -0.67 -12.26
CA ILE A 9 -10.45 -0.24 -12.42
C ILE A 9 -10.25 1.16 -11.83
N PRO A 10 -11.00 2.21 -12.24
CA PRO A 10 -10.82 3.54 -11.65
C PRO A 10 -11.15 3.55 -10.15
N PHE A 11 -12.16 2.81 -9.72
CA PHE A 11 -12.47 2.67 -8.29
C PHE A 11 -11.34 1.94 -7.54
N GLY A 12 -10.75 0.90 -8.15
CA GLY A 12 -9.61 0.19 -7.61
C GLY A 12 -8.39 1.11 -7.42
N VAL A 13 -8.08 1.95 -8.41
CA VAL A 13 -7.01 2.94 -8.29
C VAL A 13 -7.28 3.93 -7.15
N LEU A 14 -8.50 4.44 -7.02
CA LEU A 14 -8.86 5.34 -5.92
C LEU A 14 -8.72 4.66 -4.55
N LEU A 15 -9.15 3.41 -4.43
CA LEU A 15 -9.00 2.64 -3.19
C LEU A 15 -7.53 2.38 -2.87
N LEU A 16 -6.70 2.08 -3.88
CA LEU A 16 -5.26 1.90 -3.72
C LEU A 16 -4.61 3.18 -3.21
N LEU A 17 -4.90 4.31 -3.86
CA LEU A 17 -4.37 5.62 -3.46
C LEU A 17 -4.81 5.99 -2.03
N GLY A 18 -6.09 5.77 -1.70
CA GLY A 18 -6.62 5.99 -0.36
C GLY A 18 -5.94 5.10 0.68
N GLY A 19 -5.76 3.81 0.37
CA GLY A 19 -5.05 2.87 1.24
C GLY A 19 -3.58 3.22 1.45
N LEU A 20 -2.91 3.67 0.39
CA LEU A 20 -1.51 4.12 0.45
C LEU A 20 -1.37 5.42 1.27
N ALA A 21 -2.32 6.35 1.11
CA ALA A 21 -2.37 7.59 1.88
C ALA A 21 -2.63 7.32 3.37
N LEU A 22 -3.56 6.43 3.69
CA LEU A 22 -3.80 5.97 5.06
C LEU A 22 -2.55 5.32 5.65
N TYR A 23 -1.90 4.42 4.90
CA TYR A 23 -0.67 3.76 5.32
C TYR A 23 0.44 4.77 5.61
N ALA A 24 0.69 5.71 4.69
CA ALA A 24 1.65 6.79 4.89
C ALA A 24 1.30 7.64 6.12
N GLY A 25 0.02 7.95 6.34
CA GLY A 25 -0.46 8.65 7.52
C GLY A 25 -0.15 7.91 8.83
N LEU A 26 -0.35 6.59 8.88
CA LEU A 26 0.05 5.78 10.03
C LEU A 26 1.56 5.80 10.25
N VAL A 27 2.35 5.65 9.19
CA VAL A 27 3.82 5.69 9.28
C VAL A 27 4.31 7.05 9.78
N LEU A 28 3.70 8.14 9.33
CA LEU A 28 4.03 9.50 9.78
C LEU A 28 3.81 9.67 11.29
N GLN A 29 2.78 9.05 11.86
CA GLN A 29 2.55 9.09 13.31
C GLN A 29 3.64 8.35 14.10
N LEU A 30 4.25 7.33 13.51
CA LEU A 30 5.35 6.56 14.11
C LEU A 30 6.71 7.25 13.92
N ALA A 31 6.85 8.13 12.93
CA ALA A 31 8.11 8.77 12.57
C ALA A 31 8.84 9.49 13.74
N PRO A 32 8.17 10.24 14.64
CA PRO A 32 8.82 10.86 15.79
C PRO A 32 9.43 9.86 16.77
N TRP A 33 8.82 8.68 16.91
CA TRP A 33 9.29 7.62 17.80
C TRP A 33 10.47 6.87 17.16
N ILE A 34 10.38 6.62 15.85
CA ILE A 34 11.45 5.99 15.06
C ILE A 34 12.69 6.91 15.01
N GLY A 35 12.50 8.23 14.94
CA GLY A 35 13.60 9.20 14.90
C GLY A 35 14.43 9.30 16.19
N GLN A 36 13.93 8.75 17.30
CA GLN A 36 14.70 8.66 18.56
C GLN A 36 15.62 7.44 18.60
N GLN A 37 15.48 6.52 17.64
CA GLN A 37 16.25 5.29 17.59
C GLN A 37 17.59 5.47 16.88
N PRO A 38 18.58 4.59 17.12
CA PRO A 38 19.82 4.55 16.36
C PRO A 38 19.57 4.33 14.86
N VAL A 39 20.45 4.89 14.02
CA VAL A 39 20.32 4.85 12.55
C VAL A 39 20.11 3.44 12.00
N TRP A 40 20.82 2.43 12.52
CA TRP A 40 20.67 1.05 12.05
C TRP A 40 19.27 0.47 12.31
N LEU A 41 18.68 0.80 13.46
CA LEU A 41 17.33 0.35 13.81
C LEU A 41 16.28 1.10 13.00
N GLN A 42 16.49 2.40 12.79
CA GLN A 42 15.69 3.21 11.87
C GLN A 42 15.69 2.61 10.46
N THR A 43 16.86 2.25 9.92
CA THR A 43 16.98 1.61 8.60
C THR A 43 16.19 0.30 8.54
N ALA A 44 16.32 -0.56 9.55
CA ALA A 44 15.58 -1.82 9.61
C ALA A 44 14.06 -1.59 9.66
N ILE A 45 13.59 -0.65 10.48
CA ILE A 45 12.17 -0.30 10.59
C ILE A 45 11.63 0.21 9.25
N TYR A 46 12.31 1.15 8.61
CA TYR A 46 11.85 1.68 7.32
C TYR A 46 11.91 0.64 6.19
N LEU A 47 12.86 -0.30 6.23
CA LEU A 47 12.87 -1.44 5.30
C LEU A 47 11.64 -2.32 5.50
N VAL A 48 11.31 -2.68 6.74
CA VAL A 48 10.13 -3.50 7.04
C VAL A 48 8.85 -2.76 6.64
N LEU A 49 8.71 -1.49 7.00
CA LEU A 49 7.56 -0.66 6.59
C LEU A 49 7.51 -0.50 5.06
N GLY A 50 8.65 -0.36 4.40
CA GLY A 50 8.76 -0.28 2.95
C GLY A 50 8.39 -1.58 2.23
N ILE A 51 8.50 -2.73 2.88
CA ILE A 51 8.13 -4.03 2.31
C ILE A 51 6.70 -4.45 2.70
N ALA A 52 6.26 -4.11 3.91
CA ALA A 52 4.98 -4.56 4.45
C ALA A 52 3.78 -4.16 3.58
N TRP A 53 3.81 -2.98 2.94
CA TRP A 53 2.72 -2.52 2.08
C TRP A 53 2.60 -3.28 0.75
N LEU A 54 3.62 -4.03 0.32
CA LEU A 54 3.57 -4.87 -0.89
C LEU A 54 2.74 -6.15 -0.70
N LEU A 55 2.65 -6.66 0.53
CA LEU A 55 1.87 -7.86 0.86
C LEU A 55 0.39 -7.77 0.41
N PRO A 56 -0.34 -6.68 0.72
CA PRO A 56 -1.71 -6.51 0.23
C PRO A 56 -1.78 -6.13 -1.25
N LEU A 57 -0.74 -5.49 -1.81
CA LEU A 57 -0.73 -4.97 -3.18
C LEU A 57 -1.02 -6.07 -4.21
N ARG A 58 -0.35 -7.23 -4.10
CA ARG A 58 -0.53 -8.34 -5.04
C ARG A 58 -1.99 -8.79 -5.12
N ARG A 59 -2.63 -9.03 -3.97
CA ARG A 59 -4.04 -9.47 -3.91
C ARG A 59 -4.99 -8.40 -4.44
N PHE A 60 -4.68 -7.14 -4.17
CA PHE A 60 -5.47 -6.00 -4.63
C PHE A 60 -5.44 -5.83 -6.16
N LEU A 61 -4.26 -5.98 -6.76
CA LEU A 61 -4.09 -5.92 -8.22
C LEU A 61 -4.85 -7.06 -8.92
N ILE A 62 -4.77 -8.29 -8.39
CA ILE A 62 -5.52 -9.44 -8.91
C ILE A 62 -7.03 -9.15 -8.88
N TRP A 63 -7.52 -8.61 -7.77
CA TRP A 63 -8.92 -8.22 -7.64
C TRP A 63 -9.32 -7.14 -8.65
N MET A 64 -8.49 -6.11 -8.83
CA MET A 64 -8.76 -5.01 -9.73
C MET A 64 -8.89 -5.46 -11.19
N GLU A 65 -8.07 -6.43 -11.62
CA GLU A 65 -8.09 -6.94 -12.99
C GLU A 65 -9.12 -8.05 -13.24
N THR A 66 -9.33 -8.95 -12.28
CA THR A 66 -10.07 -10.21 -12.54
C THR A 66 -11.44 -10.29 -11.90
N GLY A 67 -11.79 -9.41 -10.95
CA GLY A 67 -13.01 -9.61 -10.18
C GLY A 67 -12.82 -10.40 -8.88
N ARG A 68 -11.76 -11.21 -8.82
CA ARG A 68 -11.55 -12.30 -7.87
C ARG A 68 -10.33 -12.04 -6.99
N TRP A 69 -10.29 -12.64 -5.80
CA TRP A 69 -9.17 -12.49 -4.86
C TRP A 69 -8.04 -13.51 -5.08
N SER A 70 -8.15 -14.36 -6.10
CA SER A 70 -7.21 -15.42 -6.49
C SER A 70 -6.99 -15.42 -8.00
#